data_AF-A0A6I9V154-F1
#
_entry.id   AF-A0A6I9V154-F1
#
_cell.length_a   1.000
_cell.length_b   1.000
_cell.length_c   1.000
_cell.angle_alpha   90.00
_cell.angle_beta   90.00
_cell.angle_gamma   90.00
#
_symmetry.space_group_name_H-M   'P 1'
#
loop_
_entity.id
_entity.type
_entity.pdbx_description
1 polymer ?
#
loop_
_entity_poly.entity_id
_entity_poly.type
_entity_poly.pdbx_seq_one_letter_code
_entity_poly.pdbx_strand_id
1 'polypeptide(L)'
;MAPRVYFEFVVLRMTYDSHLHPNKPRISFTHRKHSPSASLIEARDWFDLVMARERSKLPQGSKLRYTEWRIISGDAKLFYVEGYLYDKILVFMGEESNYWMFYENVQRPRRIEGSGRLPLTYCACCLKSQYKTVLDTIKNCLSRKG
;
A
#
# COMPACT_ATOMS: atom_id res chain seq x y z
N MET A 1 7.87 25.40 13.90
CA MET A 1 7.89 24.59 12.66
C MET A 1 6.99 25.28 11.65
N ALA A 2 7.46 25.55 10.43
CA ALA A 2 6.61 26.12 9.37
C ALA A 2 5.44 25.15 9.07
N PRO A 3 4.22 25.64 8.81
CA PRO A 3 3.09 24.75 8.53
C PRO A 3 3.38 23.94 7.26
N ARG A 4 3.21 22.61 7.33
CA ARG A 4 3.28 21.75 6.15
C ARG A 4 2.25 22.26 5.14
N VAL A 5 2.69 22.65 3.94
CA VAL A 5 1.81 23.18 2.89
C VAL A 5 0.80 22.12 2.43
N TYR A 6 1.17 20.83 2.53
CA TYR A 6 0.34 19.68 2.22
C TYR A 6 0.62 18.51 3.17
N PHE A 7 -0.40 17.73 3.49
CA PHE A 7 -0.27 16.38 4.04
C PHE A 7 -0.22 15.39 2.88
N GLU A 8 0.67 14.41 2.97
CA GLU A 8 0.88 13.43 1.91
C GLU A 8 0.47 12.05 2.38
N PHE A 9 -0.45 11.43 1.65
CA PHE A 9 -0.77 10.02 1.81
C PHE A 9 -0.07 9.20 0.73
N VAL A 10 0.66 8.18 1.15
CA VAL A 10 1.38 7.29 0.25
C VAL A 10 0.64 5.97 0.12
N VAL A 11 0.46 5.54 -1.13
CA VAL A 11 -0.27 4.34 -1.50
C VAL A 11 0.67 3.45 -2.29
N LEU A 12 1.11 2.35 -1.69
CA LEU A 12 1.83 1.30 -2.38
C LEU A 12 0.84 0.26 -2.91
N ARG A 13 0.89 0.05 -4.23
CA ARG A 13 0.09 -0.93 -4.96
C ARG A 13 1.02 -1.92 -5.61
N MET A 14 0.85 -3.19 -5.28
CA MET A 14 1.61 -4.26 -5.90
C MET A 14 0.69 -5.22 -6.62
N THR A 15 1.14 -5.69 -7.77
CA THR A 15 0.42 -6.68 -8.58
C THR A 15 1.39 -7.79 -8.98
N TYR A 16 0.96 -9.02 -8.77
CA TYR A 16 1.68 -10.20 -9.22
C TYR A 16 1.44 -10.40 -10.72
N ASP A 17 2.51 -10.63 -11.47
CA ASP A 17 2.45 -10.95 -12.90
C ASP A 17 3.48 -12.06 -13.17
N SER A 18 2.99 -13.28 -13.39
CA SER A 18 3.83 -14.46 -13.62
C SER A 18 4.64 -14.40 -14.91
N HIS A 19 4.33 -13.48 -15.83
CA HIS A 19 5.09 -13.28 -17.07
C HIS A 19 6.29 -12.34 -16.89
N LEU A 20 6.40 -11.64 -15.76
CA LEU A 20 7.55 -10.81 -15.45
C LEU A 20 8.68 -11.63 -14.80
N HIS A 21 9.92 -11.26 -15.13
CA HIS A 21 11.07 -11.86 -14.47
C HIS A 21 11.10 -11.45 -12.98
N PRO A 22 11.26 -12.39 -12.02
CA PRO A 22 11.19 -12.11 -10.58
C PRO A 22 12.11 -10.97 -10.09
N ASN A 23 13.31 -10.88 -10.68
CA ASN A 23 14.30 -9.87 -10.32
C ASN A 23 14.18 -8.54 -11.11
N LYS A 24 13.19 -8.40 -11.99
CA LYS A 24 13.02 -7.20 -12.84
C LYS A 24 11.59 -6.66 -12.74
N PRO A 25 11.17 -6.15 -11.55
CA PRO A 25 9.85 -5.57 -11.38
C PRO A 25 9.69 -4.29 -12.22
N ARG A 26 8.47 -4.03 -12.69
CA ARG A 26 8.08 -2.74 -13.27
C ARG A 26 7.63 -1.82 -12.15
N ILE A 27 8.30 -0.68 -12.01
CA ILE A 27 8.07 0.25 -10.91
C ILE A 27 7.72 1.62 -11.49
N SER A 28 6.65 2.22 -10.99
CA SER A 28 6.27 3.60 -11.33
C SER A 28 5.87 4.37 -10.09
N PHE A 29 6.18 5.66 -10.11
CA PHE A 29 5.88 6.60 -9.05
C PHE A 29 5.08 7.76 -9.64
N THR A 30 3.94 8.09 -9.04
CA THR A 30 3.11 9.21 -9.51
C THR A 30 2.55 10.02 -8.36
N HIS A 31 2.66 11.34 -8.46
CA HIS A 31 1.93 12.26 -7.60
C HIS A 31 0.56 12.54 -8.19
N ARG A 32 -0.47 12.55 -7.34
CA ARG A 32 -1.85 12.84 -7.72
C ARG A 32 -2.45 13.89 -6.79
N LYS A 33 -3.24 14.79 -7.38
CA LYS A 33 -4.06 15.76 -6.64
C LYS A 33 -5.32 15.12 -6.05
N HIS A 34 -5.79 14.02 -6.64
CA HIS A 34 -7.02 13.33 -6.24
C HIS A 34 -6.71 11.92 -5.73
N SER A 35 -7.60 11.42 -4.87
CA SER A 35 -7.54 10.07 -4.32
C SER A 35 -7.47 9.02 -5.44
N PRO A 36 -6.62 7.98 -5.31
CA PRO A 36 -6.56 6.88 -6.28
C PRO A 36 -7.72 5.88 -6.13
N SER A 37 -8.65 6.10 -5.20
CA SER A 37 -9.78 5.22 -4.87
C SER A 37 -10.55 4.69 -6.08
N ALA A 38 -10.84 5.56 -7.05
CA ALA A 38 -11.57 5.18 -8.26
C ALA A 38 -10.87 4.07 -9.09
N SER A 39 -9.56 3.91 -8.95
CA SER A 39 -8.78 2.89 -9.63
C SER A 39 -8.56 1.61 -8.81
N LEU A 40 -9.13 1.54 -7.60
CA LEU A 40 -9.02 0.43 -6.64
C LEU A 40 -10.35 -0.33 -6.54
N ILE A 41 -10.96 -0.70 -7.66
CA ILE A 41 -12.35 -1.19 -7.73
C ILE A 41 -12.65 -2.25 -6.66
N GLU A 42 -11.81 -3.28 -6.49
CA GLU A 42 -12.08 -4.38 -5.55
C GLU A 42 -11.71 -4.06 -4.09
N ALA A 43 -10.97 -2.97 -3.85
CA ALA A 43 -10.54 -2.53 -2.52
C ALA A 43 -11.10 -1.15 -2.15
N ARG A 44 -12.03 -0.61 -2.96
CA ARG A 44 -12.48 0.78 -2.91
C ARG A 44 -13.08 1.13 -1.56
N ASP A 45 -14.07 0.35 -1.13
CA ASP A 45 -14.82 0.62 0.09
C ASP A 45 -13.91 0.63 1.32
N TRP A 46 -12.97 -0.32 1.37
CA TRP A 46 -11.96 -0.37 2.42
C TRP A 46 -11.03 0.84 2.38
N PHE A 47 -10.54 1.17 1.18
CA PHE A 47 -9.60 2.26 1.00
C PHE A 47 -10.24 3.61 1.37
N ASP A 48 -11.50 3.84 0.97
CA ASP A 48 -12.27 5.01 1.32
C ASP A 48 -12.51 5.10 2.84
N LEU A 49 -12.80 3.98 3.50
CA LEU A 49 -12.97 3.92 4.95
C LEU A 49 -11.67 4.25 5.69
N VAL A 50 -10.55 3.63 5.30
CA VAL A 50 -9.22 3.91 5.88
C VAL A 50 -8.82 5.36 5.65
N MET A 51 -9.04 5.88 4.44
CA MET A 51 -8.74 7.28 4.11
C MET A 51 -9.59 8.24 4.93
N ALA A 52 -10.89 7.98 5.08
CA ALA A 52 -11.77 8.82 5.88
C ALA A 52 -11.31 8.87 7.34
N ARG A 53 -10.90 7.72 7.90
CA ARG A 53 -10.35 7.62 9.26
C ARG A 53 -9.05 8.40 9.43
N GLU A 54 -8.13 8.37 8.47
CA GLU A 54 -6.88 9.12 8.58
C GLU A 54 -7.09 10.62 8.30
N ARG A 55 -8.02 10.96 7.41
CA ARG A 55 -8.40 12.35 7.12
C ARG A 55 -9.11 13.02 8.30
N SER A 56 -9.93 12.30 9.07
CA SER A 56 -10.65 12.88 10.22
C SER A 56 -9.71 13.32 11.35
N LYS A 57 -8.47 12.85 11.36
CA LYS A 57 -7.44 13.21 12.34
C LYS A 57 -6.66 14.46 11.94
N LEU A 58 -6.81 14.92 10.71
CA LEU A 58 -6.11 16.09 10.22
C LEU A 58 -6.88 17.37 10.58
N PRO A 59 -6.19 18.51 10.75
CA PRO A 59 -6.83 19.80 10.93
C PRO A 59 -7.82 20.10 9.79
N GLN A 60 -8.94 20.76 10.10
CA GLN A 60 -9.89 21.20 9.08
C GLN A 60 -9.19 22.10 8.04
N GLY A 61 -9.54 21.94 6.76
CA GLY A 61 -8.92 22.68 5.66
C GLY A 61 -7.54 22.17 5.24
N SER A 62 -7.04 21.07 5.82
CA SER A 62 -5.78 20.44 5.41
C SER A 62 -5.78 20.10 3.91
N LYS A 63 -4.76 20.58 3.21
CA LYS A 63 -4.55 20.24 1.80
C LYS A 63 -3.89 18.88 1.70
N LEU A 64 -4.51 17.97 0.95
CA LEU A 64 -4.00 16.62 0.73
C LEU A 64 -3.31 16.50 -0.62
N ARG A 65 -2.24 15.71 -0.67
CA ARG A 65 -1.68 15.15 -1.90
C ARG A 65 -1.53 13.65 -1.75
N TYR A 66 -1.60 12.95 -2.87
CA TYR A 66 -1.48 11.50 -2.91
C TYR A 66 -0.25 11.11 -3.70
N THR A 67 0.46 10.12 -3.21
CA THR A 67 1.61 9.56 -3.89
C THR A 67 1.38 8.08 -4.07
N GLU A 68 1.42 7.64 -5.33
CA GLU A 68 1.15 6.25 -5.69
C GLU A 68 2.46 5.60 -6.13
N TRP A 69 2.80 4.53 -5.43
CA TRP A 69 3.90 3.62 -5.73
C TRP A 69 3.29 2.39 -6.34
N ARG A 70 3.45 2.21 -7.66
CA ARG A 70 2.91 1.03 -8.33
C ARG A 70 4.05 0.10 -8.74
N ILE A 71 3.96 -1.15 -8.31
CA ILE A 71 4.96 -2.18 -8.55
C ILE A 71 4.26 -3.40 -9.16
N ILE A 72 4.75 -3.85 -10.31
CA ILE A 72 4.33 -5.12 -10.91
C ILE A 72 5.53 -6.05 -10.85
N SER A 73 5.39 -7.20 -10.20
CA SER A 73 6.51 -8.10 -9.91
C SER A 73 6.13 -9.54 -10.23
N GLY A 74 7.06 -10.28 -10.82
CA GLY A 74 6.95 -11.74 -10.99
C GLY A 74 7.51 -12.54 -9.81
N ASP A 75 7.99 -11.88 -8.77
CA ASP A 75 8.45 -12.55 -7.55
C ASP A 75 7.27 -12.96 -6.68
N ALA A 76 6.80 -14.21 -6.85
CA ALA A 76 5.68 -14.78 -6.11
C ALA A 76 5.89 -14.75 -4.59
N LYS A 77 7.14 -14.81 -4.11
CA LYS A 77 7.44 -14.82 -2.66
C LYS A 77 6.94 -13.55 -1.97
N LEU A 78 6.88 -12.43 -2.68
CA LEU A 78 6.35 -11.18 -2.16
C LEU A 78 4.84 -11.25 -1.87
N PHE A 79 4.14 -12.10 -2.60
CA PHE A 79 2.69 -12.23 -2.56
C PHE A 79 2.18 -13.44 -1.77
N TYR A 80 3.07 -14.36 -1.39
CA TYR A 80 2.73 -15.45 -0.48
C TYR A 80 2.58 -14.97 0.97
N VAL A 81 1.44 -15.24 1.57
CA VAL A 81 1.13 -15.01 2.99
C VAL A 81 0.29 -16.19 3.49
N GLU A 82 0.66 -16.76 4.65
CA GLU A 82 -0.09 -17.84 5.31
C GLU A 82 -0.41 -19.04 4.39
N GLY A 83 0.53 -19.41 3.50
CA GLY A 83 0.37 -20.54 2.58
C GLY A 83 -0.45 -20.23 1.32
N TYR A 84 -0.94 -19.00 1.16
CA TYR A 84 -1.73 -18.58 0.00
C TYR A 84 -0.99 -17.51 -0.83
N LEU A 85 -1.08 -17.62 -2.15
CA LEU A 85 -0.58 -16.63 -3.10
C LEU A 85 -1.69 -15.62 -3.39
N TYR A 86 -1.42 -14.33 -3.19
CA TYR A 86 -2.35 -13.24 -3.51
C TYR A 86 -1.97 -12.53 -4.82
N ASP A 87 -2.95 -11.99 -5.54
CA ASP A 87 -2.66 -11.29 -6.81
C ASP A 87 -2.25 -9.83 -6.59
N LYS A 88 -2.78 -9.20 -5.55
CA LYS A 88 -2.66 -7.77 -5.30
C LYS A 88 -2.33 -7.50 -3.83
N ILE A 89 -1.51 -6.48 -3.62
CA ILE A 89 -1.20 -5.93 -2.30
C ILE A 89 -1.47 -4.43 -2.35
N LEU A 90 -2.21 -3.92 -1.37
CA LEU A 90 -2.44 -2.51 -1.17
C LEU A 90 -1.92 -2.13 0.21
N VAL A 91 -1.06 -1.13 0.27
CA VAL A 91 -0.56 -0.55 1.52
C VAL A 91 -0.85 0.94 1.48
N PHE A 92 -1.62 1.41 2.45
CA PHE A 92 -1.88 2.82 2.69
C PHE A 92 -1.06 3.29 3.89
N MET A 93 -0.14 4.23 3.65
CA MET A 93 0.68 4.86 4.67
C MET A 93 0.00 6.16 5.09
N GLY A 94 -0.74 6.08 6.20
CA GLY A 94 -1.35 7.23 6.85
C GLY A 94 -0.35 8.01 7.70
N GLU A 95 -0.84 9.04 8.37
CA GLU A 95 0.00 9.88 9.25
C GLU A 95 0.29 9.15 10.57
N GLU A 96 -0.73 8.48 11.13
CA GLU A 96 -0.60 7.81 12.44
C GLU A 96 -0.40 6.30 12.35
N SER A 97 -0.82 5.69 11.25
CA SER A 97 -0.83 4.24 11.09
C SER A 97 -0.74 3.85 9.63
N ASN A 98 -0.15 2.69 9.39
CA ASN A 98 -0.14 2.05 8.09
C ASN A 98 -1.22 0.98 8.08
N TYR A 99 -1.87 0.84 6.94
CA TYR A 99 -2.93 -0.11 6.69
C TYR A 99 -2.54 -0.93 5.48
N TRP A 100 -2.81 -2.22 5.49
CA TRP A 100 -2.50 -3.09 4.36
C TRP A 100 -3.58 -4.11 4.11
N MET A 101 -3.65 -4.54 2.86
CA MET A 101 -4.53 -5.57 2.38
C MET A 101 -3.81 -6.44 1.35
N PHE A 102 -3.87 -7.74 1.55
CA PHE A 102 -3.59 -8.75 0.53
C PHE A 102 -4.93 -9.22 -0.01
N TYR A 103 -5.12 -9.21 -1.33
CA TYR A 103 -6.38 -9.60 -1.95
C TYR A 103 -6.19 -10.20 -3.34
N GLU A 104 -7.15 -11.03 -3.74
CA GLU A 104 -7.18 -11.68 -5.05
C GLU A 104 -8.26 -11.08 -5.93
N ASN A 105 -8.09 -11.22 -7.25
CA ASN A 105 -9.10 -10.82 -8.22
C ASN A 105 -9.80 -12.05 -8.82
N VAL A 106 -10.42 -12.86 -7.94
CA VAL A 106 -11.09 -14.12 -8.33
C VAL A 106 -12.49 -14.22 -7.71
N GLN A 107 -13.30 -15.15 -8.23
CA GLN A 107 -14.73 -15.31 -7.87
C GLN A 107 -15.01 -15.52 -6.37
N ARG A 108 -14.05 -16.05 -5.62
CA ARG A 108 -14.08 -16.10 -4.15
C ARG A 108 -12.85 -15.37 -3.62
N PRO A 109 -12.89 -14.03 -3.51
CA PRO A 109 -11.70 -13.25 -3.22
C PRO A 109 -11.29 -13.49 -1.77
N ARG A 110 -10.12 -14.11 -1.57
CA ARG A 110 -9.48 -14.10 -0.25
C ARG A 110 -8.96 -12.71 0.02
N ARG A 111 -9.07 -12.30 1.28
CA ARG A 111 -8.59 -11.00 1.73
C ARG A 111 -8.03 -11.12 3.14
N ILE A 112 -6.81 -10.61 3.32
CA ILE A 112 -6.19 -10.43 4.63
C ILE A 112 -5.93 -8.95 4.82
N GLU A 113 -6.42 -8.41 5.92
CA GLU A 113 -6.24 -7.01 6.29
C GLU A 113 -5.41 -6.88 7.55
N GLY A 114 -4.68 -5.79 7.66
CA GLY A 114 -4.05 -5.42 8.90
C GLY A 114 -3.74 -3.93 8.97
N SER A 115 -3.38 -3.52 10.17
CA SER A 115 -2.90 -2.17 10.43
C SER A 115 -1.85 -2.20 11.53
N GLY A 116 -0.95 -1.24 11.49
CA GLY A 116 0.09 -1.08 12.50
C GLY A 116 0.94 0.15 12.28
N ARG A 117 1.65 0.56 13.34
CA ARG A 117 2.68 1.59 13.26
C ARG A 117 3.95 0.93 12.75
N LEU A 118 4.28 1.20 11.50
CA LEU A 118 5.50 0.75 10.86
C LEU A 118 6.40 1.97 10.71
N PRO A 119 7.65 1.94 11.18
CA PRO A 119 8.62 3.00 10.93
C PRO A 119 9.05 2.93 9.46
N LEU A 120 8.22 3.47 8.57
CA LEU A 120 8.48 3.49 7.14
C LEU A 120 9.01 4.88 6.76
N THR A 121 10.21 4.90 6.20
CA THR A 121 10.69 6.05 5.44
C THR A 121 10.30 5.81 3.99
N TYR A 122 9.52 6.71 3.40
CA TYR A 122 9.11 6.61 2.01
C TYR A 122 9.60 7.84 1.24
N CYS A 123 10.56 7.65 0.33
CA CYS A 123 10.91 8.67 -0.67
C CYS A 123 10.85 8.06 -2.07
N ALA A 124 10.48 8.88 -3.06
CA ALA A 124 10.47 8.47 -4.46
C ALA A 124 11.80 7.83 -4.90
N CYS A 125 12.91 8.38 -4.39
CA CYS A 125 14.27 7.91 -4.62
C CYS A 125 14.53 6.46 -4.19
N CYS A 126 13.92 6.01 -3.10
CA CYS A 126 14.22 4.73 -2.47
C CYS A 126 13.18 3.65 -2.77
N LEU A 127 12.16 3.97 -3.58
CA LEU A 127 11.09 3.05 -3.97
C LEU A 127 11.63 1.69 -4.46
N LYS A 128 12.68 1.70 -5.27
CA LYS A 128 13.26 0.49 -5.87
C LYS A 128 13.82 -0.50 -4.84
N SER A 129 14.29 -0.03 -3.69
CA SER A 129 14.92 -0.86 -2.65
C SER A 129 14.02 -1.09 -1.45
N GLN A 130 13.15 -0.14 -1.09
CA GLN A 130 12.43 -0.17 0.18
C GLN A 130 11.15 -1.01 0.17
N TYR A 131 10.52 -1.22 -0.98
CA TYR A 131 9.22 -1.90 -1.02
C TYR A 131 9.28 -3.35 -0.47
N LYS A 132 10.41 -4.05 -0.65
CA LYS A 132 10.62 -5.38 -0.08
C LYS A 132 10.67 -5.32 1.45
N THR A 133 11.41 -4.38 2.01
CA THR A 133 11.47 -4.13 3.45
C THR A 133 10.09 -3.80 4.04
N VAL A 134 9.30 -2.98 3.35
CA VAL A 134 7.90 -2.69 3.75
C VAL A 134 7.10 -3.99 3.84
N LEU A 135 7.16 -4.84 2.80
CA LEU A 135 6.43 -6.10 2.78
C LEU A 135 6.92 -7.10 3.83
N ASP A 136 8.24 -7.24 4.01
CA ASP A 136 8.81 -8.14 5.01
C ASP A 136 8.36 -7.71 6.42
N THR A 137 8.33 -6.41 6.69
CA THR A 137 7.83 -5.87 7.96
C THR A 137 6.36 -6.19 8.16
N ILE A 138 5.53 -5.98 7.13
CA ILE A 138 4.09 -6.31 7.18
C ILE A 138 3.89 -7.80 7.45
N LYS A 139 4.62 -8.68 6.76
CA LYS A 139 4.53 -10.13 6.94
C LYS A 139 4.94 -10.56 8.35
N ASN A 140 6.02 -9.98 8.88
CA ASN A 140 6.43 -10.20 10.27
C ASN A 140 5.34 -9.77 11.27
N CYS A 141 4.60 -8.69 10.98
CA CYS A 141 3.47 -8.27 11.80
C CYS A 141 2.29 -9.24 11.73
N LEU A 142 2.05 -9.88 10.58
CA LEU A 142 1.02 -10.91 10.43
C LEU A 142 1.39 -12.19 11.18
N SER A 143 2.63 -12.67 11.03
CA SER A 143 3.10 -13.89 11.71
C SER A 143 3.11 -13.82 13.24
N ARG A 144 3.17 -12.62 13.83
CA ARG A 144 3.12 -12.41 15.29
C ARG A 144 1.71 -12.40 15.88
N LYS A 145 0.68 -12.38 15.03
CA LYS A 145 -0.73 -12.41 15.46
C LYS A 145 -1.33 -13.82 15.43
N GLY A 146 -0.58 -14.82 14.96
CA GLY A 146 -0.94 -16.24 14.96
C GLY A 146 -0.47 -16.98 16.20
#